data_AF-A0A821PMZ0-F1
#
_entry.id   AF-A0A821PMZ0-F1
#
_cell.length_a   1.000
_cell.length_b   1.000
_cell.length_c   1.000
_cell.angle_alpha   90.00
_cell.angle_beta   90.00
_cell.angle_gamma   90.00
#
_symmetry.space_group_name_H-M   'P 1'
#
loop_
_entity.id
_entity.type
_entity.pdbx_description
1 polymer ?
#
loop_
_entity_poly.entity_id
_entity_poly.type
_entity_poly.pdbx_seq_one_letter_code
_entity_poly.pdbx_strand_id
1 'polypeptide(L)'
;MLQSKKVNNVIELYNELISMSDAFPQTLKMITNAITMPISQVTCEGSFSKMKIIKNYLRNSMTNERLSDLTVMAIERDFEINYER
;
A
#
# COMPACT_ATOMS: atom_id res chain seq x y z
N MET A 1 -38.62 8.51 -6.01
CA MET A 1 -37.66 9.63 -5.90
C MET A 1 -36.38 9.07 -5.33
N LEU A 2 -35.34 8.90 -6.15
CA LEU A 2 -34.00 8.56 -5.66
C LEU A 2 -33.50 9.79 -4.89
N GLN A 3 -33.45 9.71 -3.55
CA GLN A 3 -32.86 10.79 -2.77
C GLN A 3 -31.37 10.82 -3.10
N SER A 4 -30.92 11.92 -3.70
CA SER A 4 -29.51 12.16 -4.00
C SER A 4 -28.77 12.43 -2.70
N LYS A 5 -28.27 11.37 -2.06
CA LYS A 5 -27.38 11.49 -0.90
C LYS A 5 -26.01 11.93 -1.42
N LYS A 6 -25.56 13.11 -0.97
CA LYS A 6 -24.22 13.62 -1.31
C LYS A 6 -23.19 12.82 -0.51
N VAL A 7 -22.38 12.03 -1.21
CA VAL A 7 -21.28 11.29 -0.59
C VAL A 7 -20.04 12.18 -0.58
N ASN A 8 -19.40 12.31 0.58
CA ASN A 8 -18.25 13.20 0.75
C ASN A 8 -16.91 12.45 0.68
N ASN A 9 -16.91 11.14 0.88
CA ASN A 9 -15.70 10.32 0.91
C ASN A 9 -15.82 9.04 0.09
N VAL A 10 -14.74 8.64 -0.58
CA VAL A 10 -14.67 7.42 -1.40
C VAL A 10 -14.89 6.17 -0.56
N ILE A 11 -14.49 6.19 0.72
CA ILE A 11 -14.70 5.08 1.67
C ILE A 11 -16.19 4.91 2.00
N GLU A 12 -16.94 6.00 2.17
CA GLU A 12 -18.38 5.96 2.41
C GLU A 12 -19.11 5.37 1.20
N LEU A 13 -18.71 5.77 -0.01
CA LEU A 13 -19.23 5.23 -1.25
C LEU A 13 -18.96 3.71 -1.36
N TYR A 14 -17.75 3.27 -1.02
CA TYR A 14 -17.38 1.86 -1.04
C TYR A 14 -18.24 1.03 -0.08
N ASN A 15 -18.49 1.52 1.14
CA ASN A 15 -19.32 0.85 2.13
C ASN A 15 -20.80 0.77 1.72
N GLU A 16 -21.34 1.76 1.01
CA GLU A 16 -22.70 1.67 0.46
C GLU A 16 -22.77 0.68 -0.70
N LEU A 17 -21.77 0.68 -1.59
CA LEU A 17 -21.73 -0.22 -2.75
C LEU A 17 -21.51 -1.69 -2.37
N ILE A 18 -20.82 -1.99 -1.27
CA ILE A 18 -20.62 -3.37 -0.80
C ILE A 18 -21.95 -4.02 -0.41
N SER A 19 -22.91 -3.24 0.09
CA SER A 19 -24.25 -3.72 0.43
C SER A 19 -25.09 -4.05 -0.82
N MET A 20 -24.66 -3.58 -1.99
CA MET A 20 -25.28 -3.80 -3.30
C MET A 20 -24.31 -4.47 -4.28
N SER A 21 -23.46 -5.39 -3.78
CA SER A 21 -22.38 -6.03 -4.55
C SER A 21 -22.85 -6.68 -5.85
N ASP A 22 -24.07 -7.21 -5.86
CA ASP A 22 -24.65 -7.92 -7.00
C ASP A 22 -25.15 -6.97 -8.10
N ALA A 23 -25.45 -5.71 -7.76
CA ALA A 23 -25.96 -4.72 -8.70
C ALA A 23 -24.85 -4.12 -9.57
N PHE A 24 -23.64 -3.94 -9.02
CA PHE A 24 -22.52 -3.26 -9.71
C PHE A 24 -21.15 -3.90 -9.42
N PRO A 25 -20.93 -5.18 -9.77
CA PRO A 25 -19.71 -5.91 -9.45
C PRO A 25 -18.45 -5.28 -10.09
N GLN A 26 -18.57 -4.75 -11.31
CA GLN A 26 -17.44 -4.16 -12.02
C GLN A 26 -16.97 -2.83 -11.39
N THR A 27 -17.93 -2.00 -10.97
CA THR A 27 -17.66 -0.71 -10.32
C THR A 27 -17.01 -0.93 -8.95
N LEU A 28 -17.52 -1.89 -8.18
CA LEU A 28 -16.94 -2.26 -6.88
C LEU A 28 -15.49 -2.75 -7.02
N LYS A 29 -15.22 -3.57 -8.03
CA LYS A 29 -13.86 -4.04 -8.33
C LYS A 29 -12.92 -2.89 -8.69
N MET A 30 -13.38 -1.93 -9.50
CA MET A 30 -12.58 -0.76 -9.87
C MET A 30 -12.24 0.12 -8.66
N ILE A 31 -13.21 0.38 -7.78
CA ILE A 31 -13.00 1.16 -6.55
C ILE A 31 -12.07 0.42 -5.59
N THR A 32 -12.26 -0.88 -5.43
CA THR A 32 -11.36 -1.73 -4.61
C THR A 32 -9.92 -1.62 -5.12
N ASN A 33 -9.71 -1.82 -6.43
CA ASN A 33 -8.39 -1.69 -7.04
C ASN A 33 -7.80 -0.29 -6.81
N ALA A 34 -8.60 0.77 -6.96
CA ALA A 34 -8.16 2.15 -6.74
C ALA A 34 -7.74 2.43 -5.28
N ILE A 35 -8.44 1.86 -4.29
CA ILE A 35 -8.09 1.98 -2.87
C ILE A 35 -6.87 1.13 -2.51
N THR A 36 -6.74 -0.06 -3.10
CA THR A 36 -5.60 -0.97 -2.83
C THR A 36 -4.30 -0.52 -3.48
N MET A 37 -4.36 0.19 -4.61
CA MET A 37 -3.16 0.76 -5.21
C MET A 37 -2.62 1.83 -4.28
N PRO A 38 -1.35 1.74 -3.84
CA PRO A 38 -0.75 2.79 -3.05
C PRO A 38 -0.61 4.03 -3.95
N ILE A 39 -1.55 4.95 -3.83
CA ILE A 39 -1.49 6.28 -4.48
C ILE A 39 -0.41 7.15 -3.81
N SER A 40 0.09 6.71 -2.66
CA SER A 40 1.06 7.45 -1.84
C SER A 40 2.49 7.13 -2.27
N GLN A 41 3.19 8.16 -2.75
CA GLN A 41 4.63 8.11 -3.01
C GLN A 41 5.45 7.94 -1.72
N VAL A 42 4.86 8.23 -0.56
CA VAL A 42 5.57 8.23 0.74
C VAL A 42 6.14 6.86 1.09
N THR A 43 5.44 5.77 0.77
CA THR A 43 5.96 4.41 1.00
C THR A 43 7.19 4.11 0.12
N CYS A 44 7.17 4.60 -1.12
CA CYS A 44 8.26 4.45 -2.06
C CYS A 44 9.47 5.31 -1.65
N GLU A 45 9.23 6.57 -1.28
CA GLU A 45 10.25 7.48 -0.75
C GLU A 45 10.90 6.94 0.53
N GLY A 46 10.11 6.37 1.45
CA GLY A 46 10.60 5.68 2.63
C GLY A 46 11.52 4.51 2.28
N SER A 47 11.12 3.69 1.31
CA SER A 47 11.91 2.55 0.82
C SER A 47 13.24 2.99 0.20
N PHE A 48 13.23 4.03 -0.64
CA PHE A 48 14.44 4.59 -1.24
C PHE A 48 15.36 5.27 -0.23
N SER A 49 14.80 5.93 0.79
CA SER A 49 15.57 6.51 1.89
C SER A 49 16.33 5.42 2.65
N LYS A 50 15.66 4.31 3.02
CA LYS A 50 16.31 3.16 3.67
C LYS A 50 17.37 2.52 2.75
N MET A 51 17.09 2.38 1.45
CA MET A 51 18.05 1.88 0.46
C MET A 51 19.31 2.76 0.35
N LYS A 52 19.14 4.08 0.36
CA LYS A 52 20.26 5.04 0.33
C LYS A 52 21.15 4.94 1.56
N ILE A 53 20.57 4.67 2.74
CA ILE A 53 21.34 4.45 3.98
C ILE A 53 22.16 3.16 3.90
N ILE A 54 21.58 2.10 3.35
CA ILE A 54 22.24 0.78 3.20
C ILE A 54 23.35 0.84 2.14
N LYS A 55 23.08 1.45 0.99
CA LYS A 55 24.03 1.62 -0.12
C LYS A 55 24.87 2.88 0.07
N ASN A 56 25.88 2.78 0.93
CA ASN A 56 26.85 3.85 1.15
C ASN A 56 28.14 3.64 0.33
N TYR A 57 29.02 4.66 0.34
CA TYR A 57 30.25 4.69 -0.46
C TYR A 57 31.11 3.43 -0.31
N LEU A 58 31.31 2.96 0.93
CA LEU A 58 32.13 1.78 1.23
C LEU A 58 31.48 0.45 0.81
N ARG A 59 30.15 0.43 0.66
CA ARG A 59 29.37 -0.78 0.33
C ARG A 59 28.82 -0.77 -1.10
N ASN A 60 29.37 0.07 -1.98
CA ASN A 60 28.85 0.23 -3.34
C ASN A 60 29.12 -0.99 -4.26
N SER A 61 29.92 -1.97 -3.83
CA SER A 61 30.22 -3.19 -4.59
C SER A 61 29.23 -4.35 -4.36
N MET A 62 28.18 -4.15 -3.55
CA MET A 62 27.21 -5.22 -3.26
C MET A 62 26.32 -5.55 -4.48
N THR A 63 25.85 -6.80 -4.56
CA THR A 63 24.88 -7.22 -5.58
C THR A 63 23.52 -6.57 -5.33
N ASN A 64 22.75 -6.38 -6.41
CA ASN A 64 21.41 -5.81 -6.31
C ASN A 64 20.45 -6.71 -5.50
N GLU A 65 20.60 -8.04 -5.58
CA GLU A 65 19.85 -9.00 -4.76
C GLU A 65 20.09 -8.75 -3.27
N ARG A 66 21.37 -8.70 -2.85
CA ARG A 66 21.71 -8.45 -1.45
C ARG A 66 21.23 -7.08 -0.96
N LEU A 67 21.29 -6.05 -1.81
CA LEU A 67 20.77 -4.73 -1.48
C LEU A 67 19.25 -4.78 -1.27
N SER A 68 18.53 -5.45 -2.18
CA SER A 68 17.08 -5.63 -2.10
C SER A 68 16.68 -6.34 -0.79
N ASP A 69 17.32 -7.45 -0.47
CA ASP A 69 17.03 -8.22 0.74
C ASP A 69 17.24 -7.38 2.02
N LEU A 70 18.37 -6.65 2.09
CA LEU A 70 18.66 -5.75 3.20
C LEU A 70 17.63 -4.61 3.32
N THR A 71 17.15 -4.08 2.18
CA THR A 71 16.14 -3.03 2.20
C THR A 71 14.79 -3.52 2.70
N VAL A 72 14.37 -4.72 2.30
CA VAL A 72 13.14 -5.35 2.80
C VAL A 72 13.25 -5.55 4.31
N MET A 73 14.36 -6.14 4.79
CA MET A 73 14.59 -6.31 6.23
C MET A 73 14.58 -4.98 7.01
N ALA A 74 15.05 -3.89 6.41
CA ALA A 74 15.06 -2.58 7.05
C ALA A 74 13.69 -1.90 7.07
N ILE A 75 12.84 -2.15 6.06
CA ILE A 75 11.45 -1.68 6.03
C ILE A 75 10.62 -2.44 7.06
N GLU A 76 10.73 -3.77 7.06
CA GLU A 76 9.94 -4.65 7.93
C GLU A 76 10.37 -4.61 9.41
N ARG A 77 11.53 -4.01 9.73
CA ARG A 77 12.00 -3.87 11.12
C ARG A 77 11.00 -3.13 12.02
N ASP A 78 10.19 -2.23 11.45
CA ASP A 78 9.22 -1.44 12.21
C ASP A 78 7.92 -2.23 12.50
N PHE A 79 7.75 -3.42 11.91
CA PHE A 79 6.62 -4.31 12.20
C PHE A 79 6.98 -5.26 13.34
N GLU A 80 6.20 -5.21 14.43
CA GLU A 80 6.31 -6.18 15.52
C GLU A 80 5.86 -7.56 15.05
N ILE A 81 6.80 -8.50 14.98
CA ILE A 81 6.52 -9.90 14.66
C ILE A 81 5.96 -10.55 15.93
N ASN A 82 4.68 -10.93 15.91
CA ASN A 82 4.09 -11.69 17.00
C ASN A 82 4.56 -13.15 16.91
N TYR A 83 5.44 -13.55 17.83
CA TYR A 83 6.07 -14.88 17.85
C TYR A 83 5.19 -15.95 18.52
N GLU A 84 4.03 -15.58 19.06
CA GLU A 84 3.11 -16.53 19.67
C GLU A 84 2.27 -17.24 18.60
N ARG A 85 2.67 -18.47 18.30
CA ARG A 85 1.86 -19.51 17.65
C ARG A 85 1.67 -20.67 18.61
#